data_AF-A0A3D0L7U9-F1
#
_entry.id   AF-A0A3D0L7U9-F1
#
_cell.length_a   1.000
_cell.length_b   1.000
_cell.length_c   1.000
_cell.angle_alpha   90.00
_cell.angle_beta   90.00
_cell.angle_gamma   90.00
#
_symmetry.space_group_name_H-M   'P 1'
#
loop_
_entity.id
_entity.type
_entity.pdbx_description
1 polymer ?
#
loop_
_entity_poly.entity_id
_entity_poly.type
_entity_poly.pdbx_seq_one_letter_code
_entity_poly.pdbx_strand_id
1 'polypeptide(L)'
;QKVLYWGFEGDDYLIDTDGSKTGTKGAAYRTQAMRDQQKDPNYLEKQFAMLWREEAPKLDGKLPSGYSRSMDDLPWEYELSQKQVDIDLWDAYGVSSYAEFVDPNPPQNAGWYPMWQCNPSAENGGLEGEAAKAMTGFEDVQRKYLPQMIMGKPEDFDKTWDEYSKLLTPLTAVYNKFMQQQLDHRVEVFGGEQ
;
A
#
# COMPACT_ATOMS: atom_id res chain seq x y z
N GLN A 1 17.07 3.43 -22.53
CA GLN A 1 16.35 3.46 -21.24
C GLN A 1 17.28 3.38 -20.03
N LYS A 2 18.31 2.52 -19.96
CA LYS A 2 19.24 2.49 -18.81
C LYS A 2 19.75 3.89 -18.39
N VAL A 3 20.17 4.72 -19.33
CA VAL A 3 20.61 6.11 -19.06
C VAL A 3 19.52 6.98 -18.41
N LEU A 4 18.24 6.80 -18.77
CA LEU A 4 17.13 7.57 -18.20
C LEU A 4 16.85 7.23 -16.73
N TYR A 5 17.23 6.02 -16.28
CA TYR A 5 16.96 5.58 -14.91
C TYR A 5 18.22 5.51 -14.03
N TRP A 6 19.35 5.14 -14.61
CA TRP A 6 20.61 4.96 -13.90
C TRP A 6 21.56 6.14 -14.12
N GLY A 7 21.36 6.91 -15.20
CA GLY A 7 22.25 8.00 -15.57
C GLY A 7 23.47 7.51 -16.32
N PHE A 8 24.56 8.26 -16.22
CA PHE A 8 25.83 7.97 -16.89
C PHE A 8 26.82 7.29 -15.94
N GLU A 9 27.48 6.23 -16.44
CA GLU A 9 28.57 5.57 -15.71
C GLU A 9 29.74 6.56 -15.57
N GLY A 10 30.27 6.70 -14.36
CA GLY A 10 31.30 7.68 -13.99
C GLY A 10 30.72 8.90 -13.27
N ASP A 11 29.52 9.34 -13.65
CA ASP A 11 28.88 10.54 -13.09
C ASP A 11 27.80 10.18 -12.06
N ASP A 12 26.89 9.28 -12.40
CA ASP A 12 25.72 8.92 -11.60
C ASP A 12 25.91 7.60 -10.84
N TYR A 13 26.77 6.72 -11.35
CA TYR A 13 27.13 5.45 -10.74
C TYR A 13 28.51 4.94 -11.20
N LEU A 14 29.07 4.01 -10.45
CA LEU A 14 30.32 3.32 -10.76
C LEU A 14 30.09 1.81 -10.88
N ILE A 15 31.03 1.12 -11.53
CA ILE A 15 31.05 -0.34 -11.58
C ILE A 15 32.05 -0.88 -10.56
N ASP A 16 31.58 -1.79 -9.73
CA ASP A 16 32.38 -2.53 -8.76
C ASP A 16 33.16 -3.63 -9.49
N THR A 17 34.41 -3.35 -9.84
CA THR A 17 35.22 -4.23 -10.68
C THR A 17 35.74 -5.48 -9.97
N ASP A 18 35.76 -5.48 -8.63
CA ASP A 18 36.27 -6.57 -7.81
C ASP A 18 35.21 -7.21 -6.89
N GLY A 19 34.04 -6.58 -6.75
CA GLY A 19 32.95 -7.05 -5.89
C GLY A 19 33.09 -6.55 -4.44
N SER A 20 34.07 -5.70 -4.12
CA SER A 20 34.34 -5.24 -2.75
C SER A 20 33.29 -4.30 -2.18
N LYS A 21 32.43 -3.72 -3.02
CA LYS A 21 31.39 -2.74 -2.62
C LYS A 21 29.99 -3.34 -2.60
N THR A 22 29.74 -4.31 -3.47
CA THR A 22 28.40 -4.85 -3.74
C THR A 22 28.29 -6.34 -3.46
N GLY A 23 29.42 -7.02 -3.20
CA GLY A 23 29.50 -8.48 -3.16
C GLY A 23 29.40 -9.14 -4.54
N THR A 24 29.18 -8.39 -5.61
CA THR A 24 28.98 -8.90 -6.97
C THR A 24 29.91 -8.21 -7.96
N LYS A 25 30.84 -8.96 -8.55
CA LYS A 25 31.77 -8.42 -9.54
C LYS A 25 31.03 -7.90 -10.78
N GLY A 26 31.33 -6.67 -11.18
CA GLY A 26 30.72 -5.99 -12.32
C GLY A 26 29.36 -5.36 -12.01
N ALA A 27 28.96 -5.28 -10.74
CA ALA A 27 27.72 -4.63 -10.34
C ALA A 27 27.85 -3.10 -10.25
N ALA A 28 26.76 -2.39 -10.47
CA ALA A 28 26.74 -0.93 -10.36
C ALA A 28 26.49 -0.50 -8.90
N TYR A 29 27.18 0.54 -8.44
CA TYR A 29 26.99 1.12 -7.11
C TYR A 29 27.17 2.63 -7.14
N ARG A 30 26.72 3.32 -6.09
CA ARG A 30 26.94 4.75 -5.91
C ARG A 30 27.94 5.02 -4.79
N THR A 31 28.67 6.11 -4.91
CA THR A 31 29.41 6.68 -3.78
C THR A 31 28.46 7.50 -2.91
N GLN A 32 28.87 7.88 -1.69
CA GLN A 32 28.05 8.74 -0.84
C GLN A 32 27.73 10.08 -1.53
N ALA A 33 28.71 10.69 -2.21
CA ALA A 33 28.51 11.92 -2.96
C ALA A 33 27.47 11.78 -4.08
N MET A 34 27.51 10.66 -4.82
CA MET A 34 26.50 10.36 -5.83
C MET A 34 25.12 10.17 -5.19
N ARG A 35 25.01 9.48 -4.04
CA ARG A 35 23.73 9.34 -3.31
C ARG A 35 23.18 10.68 -2.86
N ASP A 36 24.04 11.58 -2.41
CA ASP A 36 23.62 12.92 -1.98
C ASP A 36 23.14 13.77 -3.17
N GLN A 37 23.76 13.63 -4.35
CA GLN A 37 23.25 14.24 -5.59
C GLN A 37 21.88 13.71 -6.00
N GLN A 38 21.62 12.40 -5.83
CA GLN A 38 20.30 11.82 -6.10
C GLN A 38 19.21 12.31 -5.13
N LYS A 39 19.57 13.00 -4.04
CA LYS A 39 18.61 13.66 -3.14
C LYS A 39 18.38 15.14 -3.48
N ASP A 40 19.16 15.72 -4.40
CA ASP A 40 19.01 17.11 -4.83
C ASP A 40 18.02 17.20 -6.01
N PRO A 41 16.83 17.82 -5.82
CA PRO A 41 15.85 17.97 -6.89
C PRO A 41 16.38 18.73 -8.11
N ASN A 42 17.30 19.69 -7.92
CA ASN A 42 17.87 20.45 -9.04
C ASN A 42 18.80 19.60 -9.89
N TYR A 43 19.58 18.73 -9.24
CA TYR A 43 20.42 17.77 -9.93
C TYR A 43 19.57 16.78 -10.71
N LEU A 44 18.55 16.21 -10.06
CA LEU A 44 17.65 15.26 -10.70
C LEU A 44 16.91 15.86 -11.90
N GLU A 45 16.40 17.08 -11.80
CA GLU A 45 15.71 17.73 -12.93
C GLU A 45 16.69 17.99 -14.09
N LYS A 46 17.90 18.47 -13.78
CA LYS A 46 18.92 18.76 -14.81
C LYS A 46 19.45 17.51 -15.50
N GLN A 47 19.71 16.46 -14.72
CA GLN A 47 20.44 15.26 -15.18
C GLN A 47 19.48 14.18 -15.70
N PHE A 48 18.31 14.02 -15.07
CA PHE A 48 17.35 12.96 -15.38
C PHE A 48 16.04 13.46 -15.99
N ALA A 49 15.85 14.78 -16.14
CA ALA A 49 14.60 15.37 -16.62
C ALA A 49 13.39 14.77 -15.89
N MET A 50 13.44 14.79 -14.55
CA MET A 50 12.47 14.14 -13.65
C MET A 50 11.03 14.38 -14.07
N LEU A 51 10.65 15.63 -14.31
CA LEU A 51 9.28 15.97 -14.72
C LEU A 51 8.82 15.21 -15.96
N TRP A 52 9.68 15.11 -16.97
CA TRP A 52 9.35 14.34 -18.17
C TRP A 52 9.37 12.83 -17.90
N ARG A 53 10.35 12.34 -17.13
CA ARG A 53 10.49 10.91 -16.83
C ARG A 53 9.29 10.35 -16.06
N GLU A 54 8.72 11.13 -15.14
CA GLU A 54 7.57 10.69 -14.35
C GLU A 54 6.28 10.61 -15.16
N GLU A 55 6.10 11.48 -16.15
CA GLU A 55 4.89 11.56 -16.97
C GLU A 55 4.97 10.72 -18.27
N ALA A 56 6.18 10.39 -18.73
CA ALA A 56 6.38 9.61 -19.93
C ALA A 56 6.04 8.12 -19.70
N PRO A 57 5.59 7.39 -20.74
CA PRO A 57 5.44 5.94 -20.67
C PRO A 57 6.75 5.27 -20.22
N LYS A 58 6.71 4.64 -19.04
CA LYS A 58 7.85 3.98 -18.41
C LYS A 58 7.73 2.46 -18.45
N LEU A 59 8.90 1.82 -18.49
CA LEU A 59 9.02 0.38 -18.27
C LEU A 59 9.60 0.20 -16.88
N ASP A 60 8.92 -0.59 -16.05
CA ASP A 60 9.38 -0.98 -14.73
C ASP A 60 9.86 -2.45 -14.71
N GLY A 61 10.40 -2.88 -13.57
CA GLY A 61 10.91 -4.23 -13.38
C GLY A 61 12.39 -4.36 -13.75
N LYS A 62 12.75 -5.42 -14.47
CA LYS A 62 14.16 -5.78 -14.73
C LYS A 62 14.65 -5.31 -16.10
N LEU A 63 15.90 -4.88 -16.16
CA LEU A 63 16.67 -4.69 -17.40
C LEU A 63 17.04 -6.07 -18.01
N PRO A 64 17.40 -6.13 -19.30
CA PRO A 64 17.91 -7.37 -19.91
C PRO A 64 19.14 -7.96 -19.21
N SER A 65 19.88 -7.14 -18.44
CA SER A 65 21.00 -7.57 -17.60
C SER A 65 20.58 -8.28 -16.31
N GLY A 66 19.28 -8.39 -16.01
CA GLY A 66 18.75 -9.00 -14.79
C GLY A 66 18.64 -8.04 -13.59
N TYR A 67 19.36 -6.93 -13.61
CA TYR A 67 19.27 -5.86 -12.59
C TYR A 67 17.96 -5.07 -12.69
N SER A 68 17.53 -4.46 -11.57
CA SER A 68 16.35 -3.57 -11.57
C SER A 68 16.55 -2.38 -12.50
N ARG A 69 15.44 -1.84 -13.03
CA ARG A 69 15.47 -0.58 -13.79
C ARG A 69 15.73 0.61 -12.89
N SER A 70 15.32 0.59 -11.63
CA SER A 70 15.78 1.57 -10.65
C SER A 70 17.09 1.11 -10.03
N MET A 71 18.04 2.02 -9.87
CA MET A 71 19.25 1.72 -9.10
C MET A 71 18.98 1.59 -7.60
N ASP A 72 17.95 2.27 -7.09
CA ASP A 72 17.62 2.26 -5.66
C ASP A 72 17.10 0.88 -5.22
N ASP A 73 16.60 0.07 -6.16
CA ASP A 73 16.13 -1.30 -5.92
C ASP A 73 17.26 -2.34 -5.99
N LEU A 74 18.50 -1.93 -6.28
CA LEU A 74 19.63 -2.86 -6.23
C LEU A 74 19.85 -3.29 -4.77
N PRO A 75 20.02 -4.58 -4.44
CA PRO A 75 20.00 -5.05 -3.05
C PRO A 75 20.93 -4.27 -2.10
N TRP A 76 22.16 -3.99 -2.54
CA TRP A 76 23.15 -3.25 -1.76
C TRP A 76 22.86 -1.75 -1.65
N GLU A 77 22.19 -1.13 -2.62
CA GLU A 77 21.74 0.28 -2.50
C GLU A 77 20.48 0.37 -1.64
N TYR A 78 19.57 -0.60 -1.79
CA TYR A 78 18.35 -0.69 -1.00
C TYR A 78 18.68 -0.82 0.48
N GLU A 79 19.56 -1.75 0.86
CA GLU A 79 20.02 -1.96 2.24
C GLU A 79 20.61 -0.68 2.85
N LEU A 80 21.47 0.03 2.11
CA LEU A 80 22.08 1.29 2.55
C LEU A 80 21.08 2.43 2.72
N SER A 81 19.91 2.34 2.09
CA SER A 81 18.84 3.35 2.23
C SER A 81 17.93 3.11 3.43
N GLN A 82 18.02 1.94 4.08
CA GLN A 82 17.15 1.59 5.21
C GLN A 82 17.60 2.23 6.51
N LYS A 83 16.65 2.40 7.44
CA LYS A 83 17.00 2.84 8.79
C LYS A 83 17.54 1.65 9.57
N GLN A 84 18.47 1.92 10.48
CA GLN A 84 19.03 0.87 11.35
C GLN A 84 17.93 0.12 12.13
N VAL A 85 16.87 0.81 12.57
CA VAL A 85 15.73 0.17 13.26
C VAL A 85 15.00 -0.87 12.40
N ASP A 86 14.94 -0.67 11.08
CA ASP A 86 14.31 -1.60 10.17
C ASP A 86 15.22 -2.83 9.97
N ILE A 87 16.53 -2.59 9.83
CA ILE A 87 17.54 -3.66 9.71
C ILE A 87 17.57 -4.53 10.98
N ASP A 88 17.62 -3.92 12.17
CA ASP A 88 17.63 -4.63 13.44
C ASP A 88 16.35 -5.48 13.62
N LEU A 89 15.20 -4.96 13.16
CA LEU A 89 13.94 -5.70 13.18
C LEU A 89 13.99 -6.89 12.22
N TRP A 90 14.47 -6.72 11.00
CA TRP A 90 14.56 -7.79 10.01
C TRP A 90 15.49 -8.92 10.48
N ASP A 91 16.65 -8.57 11.02
CA ASP A 91 17.60 -9.52 11.63
C ASP A 91 16.96 -10.32 12.76
N ALA A 92 16.16 -9.68 13.62
CA ALA A 92 15.47 -10.34 14.72
C ALA A 92 14.44 -11.39 14.25
N TYR A 93 13.86 -11.20 13.07
CA TYR A 93 12.90 -12.13 12.45
C TYR A 93 13.54 -13.05 11.39
N GLY A 94 14.84 -12.91 11.12
CA GLY A 94 15.56 -13.71 10.14
C GLY A 94 15.13 -13.45 8.69
N VAL A 95 14.69 -12.23 8.40
CA VAL A 95 14.29 -11.77 7.06
C VAL A 95 15.23 -10.68 6.56
N SER A 96 15.21 -10.37 5.26
CA SER A 96 16.04 -9.31 4.66
C SER A 96 15.27 -8.06 4.23
N SER A 97 13.94 -8.09 4.30
CA SER A 97 13.08 -6.97 3.95
C SER A 97 11.66 -7.15 4.50
N TYR A 98 10.86 -6.08 4.50
CA TYR A 98 9.45 -6.18 4.86
C TYR A 98 8.63 -7.10 3.93
N ALA A 99 9.06 -7.28 2.68
CA ALA A 99 8.36 -8.15 1.73
C ALA A 99 8.46 -9.63 2.13
N GLU A 100 9.48 -10.04 2.87
CA GLU A 100 9.60 -11.43 3.33
C GLU A 100 8.65 -11.76 4.50
N PHE A 101 8.01 -10.75 5.12
CA PHE A 101 6.92 -10.99 6.06
C PHE A 101 5.61 -11.37 5.38
N VAL A 102 5.46 -11.08 4.08
CA VAL A 102 4.25 -11.47 3.35
C VAL A 102 4.39 -12.89 2.84
N ASP A 103 3.26 -13.60 2.78
CA ASP A 103 3.21 -14.93 2.17
C ASP A 103 3.67 -14.82 0.70
N PRO A 104 4.76 -15.51 0.28
CA PRO A 104 5.23 -15.46 -1.09
C PRO A 104 4.27 -16.13 -2.08
N ASN A 105 3.38 -17.00 -1.57
CA ASN A 105 2.38 -17.71 -2.37
C ASN A 105 1.01 -17.54 -1.69
N PRO A 106 0.46 -16.30 -1.66
CA PRO A 106 -0.80 -16.08 -1.02
C PRO A 106 -1.87 -16.96 -1.69
N PRO A 107 -2.81 -17.54 -0.92
CA PRO A 107 -3.88 -18.31 -1.51
C PRO A 107 -4.66 -17.45 -2.50
N GLN A 108 -5.16 -18.06 -3.57
CA GLN A 108 -6.02 -17.37 -4.50
C GLN A 108 -7.26 -16.85 -3.76
N ASN A 109 -7.53 -15.55 -3.89
CA ASN A 109 -8.74 -14.96 -3.35
C ASN A 109 -9.96 -15.68 -3.91
N ALA A 110 -10.94 -16.00 -3.06
CA ALA A 110 -12.22 -16.51 -3.55
C ALA A 110 -12.85 -15.48 -4.51
N GLY A 111 -13.54 -15.92 -5.56
CA GLY A 111 -14.01 -14.99 -6.60
C GLY A 111 -15.02 -13.93 -6.10
N TRP A 112 -15.63 -14.11 -4.93
CA TRP A 112 -16.47 -13.09 -4.29
C TRP A 112 -15.70 -11.97 -3.58
N TYR A 113 -14.42 -12.20 -3.27
CA TYR A 113 -13.55 -11.25 -2.59
C TYR A 113 -12.95 -10.24 -3.59
N PRO A 114 -12.74 -8.95 -3.19
CA PRO A 114 -13.00 -8.37 -1.88
C PRO A 114 -14.35 -7.64 -1.78
N MET A 115 -15.08 -7.85 -0.68
CA MET A 115 -16.39 -7.21 -0.45
C MET A 115 -16.30 -5.75 0.00
N TRP A 116 -15.17 -5.26 0.52
CA TRP A 116 -15.03 -3.86 0.94
C TRP A 116 -15.00 -2.86 -0.24
N GLN A 117 -14.96 -3.34 -1.48
CA GLN A 117 -15.15 -2.52 -2.66
C GLN A 117 -16.63 -2.34 -3.02
N CYS A 118 -17.55 -3.10 -2.40
CA CYS A 118 -19.00 -2.93 -2.56
C CYS A 118 -19.48 -1.75 -1.71
N ASN A 119 -19.36 -0.53 -2.24
CA ASN A 119 -19.95 0.64 -1.59
C ASN A 119 -21.32 0.94 -2.20
N PRO A 120 -22.38 1.06 -1.38
CA PRO A 120 -23.69 1.45 -1.87
C PRO A 120 -23.66 2.90 -2.38
N SER A 121 -24.26 3.16 -3.54
CA SER A 121 -24.41 4.53 -4.05
C SER A 121 -25.78 5.13 -3.69
N ALA A 122 -25.77 6.37 -3.19
CA ALA A 122 -27.00 7.14 -2.93
C ALA A 122 -27.71 7.57 -4.22
N GLU A 123 -27.02 7.55 -5.37
CA GLU A 123 -27.59 7.85 -6.69
C GLU A 123 -28.47 6.70 -7.19
N ASN A 124 -28.21 5.49 -6.70
CA ASN A 124 -29.00 4.31 -7.03
C ASN A 124 -30.25 4.26 -6.14
N GLY A 125 -31.39 3.92 -6.74
CA GLY A 125 -32.67 3.77 -6.02
C GLY A 125 -32.77 2.45 -5.24
N GLY A 126 -33.87 2.28 -4.50
CA GLY A 126 -34.17 1.03 -3.80
C GLY A 126 -33.22 0.72 -2.65
N LEU A 127 -32.93 -0.57 -2.45
CA LEU A 127 -32.16 -1.06 -1.30
C LEU A 127 -30.72 -0.50 -1.26
N GLU A 128 -30.11 -0.23 -2.41
CA GLU A 128 -28.76 0.34 -2.47
C GLU A 128 -28.74 1.78 -1.95
N GLY A 129 -29.64 2.63 -2.43
CA GLY A 129 -29.76 4.00 -1.93
C GLY A 129 -30.16 4.05 -0.45
N GLU A 130 -30.98 3.11 0.02
CA GLU A 130 -31.29 2.94 1.44
C GLU A 130 -30.05 2.54 2.26
N ALA A 131 -29.22 1.62 1.75
CA ALA A 131 -27.96 1.23 2.39
C ALA A 131 -26.94 2.37 2.41
N ALA A 132 -26.87 3.19 1.35
CA ALA A 132 -26.02 4.38 1.32
C ALA A 132 -26.43 5.39 2.41
N LYS A 133 -27.74 5.64 2.55
CA LYS A 133 -28.27 6.49 3.63
C LYS A 133 -28.01 5.89 5.02
N ALA A 134 -28.14 4.56 5.17
CA ALA A 134 -27.83 3.87 6.41
C ALA A 134 -26.35 4.01 6.78
N MET A 135 -25.46 3.94 5.79
CA MET A 135 -24.03 4.15 5.95
C MET A 135 -23.70 5.56 6.46
N THR A 136 -24.30 6.61 5.87
CA THR A 136 -24.18 7.98 6.43
C THR A 136 -24.72 8.05 7.86
N GLY A 137 -25.87 7.42 8.13
CA GLY A 137 -26.45 7.37 9.46
C GLY A 137 -25.53 6.73 10.51
N PHE A 138 -24.75 5.72 10.13
CA PHE A 138 -23.74 5.14 11.03
C PHE A 138 -22.71 6.17 11.46
N GLU A 139 -22.18 6.93 10.50
CA GLU A 139 -21.17 7.94 10.80
C GLU A 139 -21.72 8.98 11.77
N ASP A 140 -22.96 9.42 11.59
CA ASP A 140 -23.59 10.41 12.47
C ASP A 140 -23.79 9.87 13.90
N VAL A 141 -24.28 8.63 14.01
CA VAL A 141 -24.46 7.96 15.31
C VAL A 141 -23.10 7.73 15.98
N GLN A 142 -22.10 7.24 15.25
CA GLN A 142 -20.75 7.03 15.76
C GLN A 142 -20.08 8.34 16.21
N ARG A 143 -20.12 9.40 15.39
CA ARG A 143 -19.57 10.72 15.71
C ARG A 143 -20.18 11.30 16.98
N LYS A 144 -21.48 11.05 17.21
CA LYS A 144 -22.16 11.51 18.43
C LYS A 144 -21.79 10.68 19.66
N TYR A 145 -21.88 9.35 19.59
CA TYR A 145 -21.84 8.50 20.78
C TYR A 145 -20.47 7.94 21.11
N LEU A 146 -19.58 7.66 20.15
CA LEU A 146 -18.24 7.12 20.46
C LEU A 146 -17.43 8.06 21.37
N PRO A 147 -17.38 9.39 21.15
CA PRO A 147 -16.66 10.28 22.06
C PRO A 147 -17.26 10.31 23.47
N GLN A 148 -18.60 10.21 23.57
CA GLN A 148 -19.29 10.16 24.86
C GLN A 148 -18.99 8.87 25.63
N MET A 149 -18.88 7.73 24.94
CA MET A 149 -18.51 6.46 25.58
C MET A 149 -17.03 6.41 25.98
N ILE A 150 -16.13 6.95 25.15
CA ILE A 150 -14.67 6.93 25.41
C ILE A 150 -14.27 7.92 26.50
N MET A 151 -14.84 9.14 26.49
CA MET A 151 -14.45 10.22 27.41
C MET A 151 -15.46 10.45 28.54
N GLY A 152 -16.61 9.77 28.51
CA GLY A 152 -17.65 9.88 29.53
C GLY A 152 -17.27 9.19 30.84
N LYS A 153 -18.17 9.30 31.81
CA LYS A 153 -18.02 8.61 33.08
C LYS A 153 -18.34 7.13 32.92
N PRO A 154 -17.59 6.20 33.56
CA PRO A 154 -17.88 4.77 33.49
C PRO A 154 -19.32 4.41 33.88
N GLU A 155 -19.93 5.13 34.81
CA GLU A 155 -21.30 4.87 35.28
C GLU A 155 -22.38 5.20 34.22
N ASP A 156 -22.05 6.05 33.24
CA ASP A 156 -22.95 6.44 32.15
C ASP A 156 -22.77 5.55 30.91
N PHE A 157 -21.82 4.61 30.92
CA PHE A 157 -21.47 3.80 29.76
C PHE A 157 -22.64 2.96 29.25
N ASP A 158 -23.26 2.13 30.10
CA ASP A 158 -24.32 1.20 29.70
C ASP A 158 -25.52 1.95 29.09
N LYS A 159 -25.90 3.07 29.70
CA LYS A 159 -26.96 3.93 29.18
C LYS A 159 -26.62 4.46 27.78
N THR A 160 -25.40 4.98 27.62
CA THR A 160 -24.93 5.56 26.36
C THR A 160 -24.80 4.49 25.27
N TRP A 161 -24.35 3.29 25.65
CA TRP A 161 -24.25 2.11 24.79
C TRP A 161 -25.61 1.61 24.33
N ASP A 162 -26.60 1.57 25.21
CA ASP A 162 -27.96 1.14 24.88
C ASP A 162 -28.62 2.12 23.89
N GLU A 163 -28.46 3.43 24.12
CA GLU A 163 -28.94 4.47 23.19
C GLU A 163 -28.24 4.38 21.82
N TYR A 164 -26.92 4.21 21.82
CA TYR A 164 -26.12 3.99 20.62
C TYR A 164 -26.60 2.76 19.83
N SER A 165 -26.69 1.60 20.50
CA SER A 165 -27.07 0.33 19.91
C SER A 165 -28.47 0.36 19.33
N LYS A 166 -29.43 0.99 20.04
CA LYS A 166 -30.80 1.16 19.57
C LYS A 166 -30.89 1.95 18.25
N LEU A 167 -30.05 2.98 18.10
CA LEU A 167 -30.00 3.79 16.89
C LEU A 167 -29.22 3.12 15.76
N LEU A 168 -28.17 2.38 16.09
CA LEU A 168 -27.31 1.72 15.12
C LEU A 168 -27.97 0.48 14.50
N THR A 169 -28.66 -0.32 15.31
CA THR A 169 -29.24 -1.61 14.90
C THR A 169 -30.09 -1.56 13.61
N PRO A 170 -31.07 -0.65 13.45
CA PRO A 170 -31.86 -0.59 12.22
C PRO A 170 -31.03 -0.18 11.00
N LEU A 171 -30.02 0.67 11.16
CA LEU A 171 -29.10 1.06 10.09
C LEU A 171 -28.25 -0.14 9.65
N THR A 172 -27.77 -0.94 10.63
CA THR A 172 -27.04 -2.19 10.38
C THR A 172 -27.87 -3.23 9.67
N ALA A 173 -29.14 -3.36 10.01
CA ALA A 173 -30.02 -4.30 9.34
C ALA A 173 -30.16 -3.99 7.83
N VAL A 174 -30.32 -2.71 7.47
CA VAL A 174 -30.45 -2.28 6.06
C VAL A 174 -29.13 -2.47 5.31
N TYR A 175 -28.02 -1.99 5.87
CA TYR A 175 -26.70 -2.11 5.24
C TYR A 175 -26.29 -3.58 5.05
N ASN A 176 -26.46 -4.43 6.08
CA ASN A 176 -26.12 -5.85 5.98
C ASN A 176 -26.99 -6.58 4.95
N LYS A 177 -28.26 -6.20 4.80
CA LYS A 177 -29.13 -6.78 3.77
C LYS A 177 -28.60 -6.48 2.37
N PHE A 178 -28.16 -5.25 2.11
CA PHE A 178 -27.52 -4.89 0.85
C PHE A 178 -26.21 -5.65 0.63
N MET A 179 -25.33 -5.69 1.64
CA MET A 179 -24.04 -6.38 1.55
C MET A 179 -24.22 -7.89 1.31
N GLN A 180 -25.21 -8.51 1.95
CA GLN A 180 -25.55 -9.91 1.71
C GLN A 180 -26.01 -10.13 0.27
N GLN A 181 -26.86 -9.27 -0.27
CA GLN A 181 -27.28 -9.35 -1.68
C GLN A 181 -26.10 -9.25 -2.63
N GLN A 182 -25.14 -8.35 -2.37
CA GLN A 182 -23.94 -8.21 -3.20
C GLN A 182 -23.02 -9.43 -3.07
N LEU A 183 -22.90 -10.00 -1.86
CA LEU A 183 -22.14 -11.22 -1.63
C LEU A 183 -22.75 -12.39 -2.42
N ASP A 184 -24.05 -12.60 -2.29
CA ASP A 184 -24.77 -13.68 -2.97
C ASP A 184 -24.61 -13.55 -4.50
N HIS A 185 -24.78 -12.34 -5.03
CA HIS A 185 -24.58 -12.07 -6.45
C HIS A 185 -23.16 -12.40 -6.91
N ARG A 186 -22.14 -11.99 -6.14
CA ARG A 186 -20.75 -12.28 -6.48
C ARG A 186 -20.39 -13.76 -6.35
N VAL A 187 -20.95 -14.46 -5.38
CA VAL A 187 -20.81 -15.91 -5.26
C VAL A 187 -21.46 -16.60 -6.46
N GLU A 188 -22.61 -16.15 -6.92
CA GLU A 188 -23.27 -16.71 -8.12
C GLU A 188 -22.46 -16.46 -9.41
N VAL A 189 -21.99 -15.23 -9.61
CA VAL A 189 -21.32 -14.82 -10.86
C VAL A 189 -19.84 -15.23 -10.89
N PHE A 190 -19.15 -15.09 -9.76
CA PHE A 190 -17.70 -15.23 -9.64
C PHE A 190 -17.27 -16.38 -8.72
N GLY A 191 -18.19 -17.07 -8.04
CA GLY A 191 -17.89 -18.22 -7.18
C GLY A 191 -17.47 -19.49 -7.93
N GLY A 192 -16.95 -19.35 -9.15
CA GLY A 192 -16.24 -20.41 -9.85
C GLY A 192 -15.00 -20.83 -9.05
N GLU A 193 -14.78 -22.14 -9.03
CA GLU A 193 -13.89 -22.93 -8.17
C GLU A 193 -12.52 -22.29 -7.83
N GLN A 194 -12.08 -22.53 -6.58
CA GLN A 194 -10.68 -22.41 -6.15
C GLN A 194 -9.86 -23.59 -6.66
#